data_AF-A0A1D6FR09-F1
#
_entry.id   AF-A0A1D6FR09-F1
#
_cell.length_a   1.000
_cell.length_b   1.000
_cell.length_c   1.000
_cell.angle_alpha   90.00
_cell.angle_beta   90.00
_cell.angle_gamma   90.00
#
_symmetry.space_group_name_H-M   'P 1'
#
loop_
_entity.id
_entity.type
_entity.pdbx_description
1 polymer ?
#
loop_
_entity_poly.entity_id
_entity_poly.type
_entity_poly.pdbx_seq_one_letter_code
_entity_poly.pdbx_strand_id
1 'polypeptide(L)'
;MEKYLDGEIKAQKKALSAQGLKSGGIVQQHAYRLFLLKTNAHHLIRYLATAVVVNKRRRNMLKELIKVIQQEHHSYKDPVTECLECLYVNYDFDGAQQKLIECEQ
;
A
#
# COMPACT_ATOMS: atom_id res chain seq x y z
N MET A 1 -2.70 -15.51 -1.04
CA MET A 1 -3.19 -14.13 -0.94
C MET A 1 -4.71 -14.02 -0.90
N GLU A 2 -5.49 -14.73 -1.72
CA GLU A 2 -6.96 -14.70 -1.65
C GLU A 2 -7.53 -15.07 -0.26
N LYS A 3 -6.98 -16.09 0.41
CA LYS A 3 -7.43 -16.49 1.75
C LYS A 3 -7.20 -15.45 2.85
N TYR A 4 -6.22 -14.56 2.67
CA TYR A 4 -5.93 -13.46 3.61
C TYR A 4 -6.92 -12.30 3.41
N LEU A 5 -7.20 -11.95 2.15
CA LEU A 5 -8.26 -10.99 1.83
C LEU A 5 -9.63 -11.47 2.33
N ASP A 6 -9.93 -12.76 2.18
CA ASP A 6 -11.23 -13.32 2.58
C ASP A 6 -11.42 -13.32 4.11
N GLY A 7 -10.32 -13.48 4.87
CA GLY A 7 -10.29 -13.34 6.32
C GLY A 7 -10.53 -11.90 6.79
N GLU A 8 -9.85 -10.93 6.17
CA GLU A 8 -9.98 -9.50 6.47
C GLU A 8 -11.38 -8.97 6.14
N ILE A 9 -11.93 -9.40 5.00
CA ILE A 9 -13.30 -9.05 4.56
C ILE A 9 -14.35 -9.64 5.50
N LYS A 10 -14.14 -10.86 6.02
CA LYS A 10 -15.02 -11.47 7.04
C LYS A 10 -14.96 -10.73 8.37
N ALA A 11 -13.75 -10.35 8.81
CA ALA A 11 -13.57 -9.59 10.05
C ALA A 11 -14.23 -8.20 9.95
N GLN A 12 -14.11 -7.54 8.80
CA GLN A 12 -14.72 -6.22 8.56
C GLN A 12 -16.24 -6.29 8.36
N LYS A 13 -16.78 -7.32 7.69
CA LYS A 13 -18.23 -7.57 7.66
C LYS A 13 -18.81 -7.76 9.07
N LYS A 14 -18.07 -8.45 9.95
CA LYS A 14 -18.47 -8.67 11.35
C LYS A 14 -18.41 -7.37 12.17
N ALA A 15 -17.42 -6.51 11.93
CA ALA A 15 -17.33 -5.18 12.55
C ALA A 15 -18.46 -4.23 12.08
N LEU A 16 -18.81 -4.24 10.79
CA LEU A 16 -19.97 -3.50 10.27
C LEU A 16 -21.30 -4.01 10.80
N SER A 17 -21.42 -5.32 11.04
CA SER A 17 -22.61 -5.93 11.65
C SER A 17 -22.79 -5.55 13.12
N ALA A 18 -21.70 -5.28 13.85
CA ALA A 18 -21.73 -4.89 15.26
C ALA A 18 -22.11 -3.42 15.47
N GLN A 19 -21.94 -2.58 14.44
CA GLN A 19 -22.26 -1.15 14.48
C GLN A 19 -23.74 -0.81 14.18
N GLY A 20 -24.64 -1.80 14.17
CA GLY A 20 -26.08 -1.55 14.17
C GLY A 20 -26.63 -0.86 12.91
N LEU A 21 -25.89 -0.82 11.81
CA LEU A 21 -26.33 -0.18 10.57
C LEU A 21 -27.30 -1.07 9.79
N LYS A 22 -28.53 -1.22 10.29
CA LYS A 22 -29.67 -1.67 9.49
C LYS A 22 -30.18 -0.50 8.65
N SER A 23 -29.45 -0.09 7.61
CA SER A 23 -29.97 0.91 6.67
C SER A 23 -29.40 0.76 5.26
N GLY A 24 -30.31 0.47 4.32
CA GLY A 24 -30.29 0.85 2.91
C GLY A 24 -29.04 0.55 2.08
N GLY A 25 -29.17 -0.36 1.10
CA GLY A 25 -28.11 -0.83 0.21
C GLY A 25 -27.28 0.21 -0.57
N ILE A 26 -27.64 1.49 -0.56
CA ILE A 26 -26.89 2.58 -1.21
C ILE A 26 -25.69 3.02 -0.35
N VAL A 27 -25.87 3.16 0.97
CA VAL A 27 -24.78 3.60 1.88
C VAL A 27 -23.71 2.52 1.99
N GLN A 28 -24.13 1.26 1.97
CA GLN A 28 -23.25 0.09 2.01
C GLN A 28 -22.45 -0.07 0.71
N GLN A 29 -23.02 0.24 -0.46
CA GLN A 29 -22.31 0.24 -1.75
C GLN A 29 -21.25 1.35 -1.84
N HIS A 30 -21.54 2.56 -1.34
CA HIS A 30 -20.56 3.65 -1.32
C HIS A 30 -19.38 3.36 -0.39
N ALA A 31 -19.66 2.86 0.82
CA ALA A 31 -18.62 2.46 1.77
C ALA A 31 -17.74 1.33 1.21
N TYR A 32 -18.34 0.32 0.57
CA TYR A 32 -17.62 -0.78 -0.05
C TYR A 32 -16.74 -0.33 -1.23
N ARG A 33 -17.22 0.61 -2.06
CA ARG A 33 -16.44 1.15 -3.20
C ARG A 33 -15.20 1.94 -2.72
N LEU A 34 -15.36 2.77 -1.69
CA LEU A 34 -14.24 3.51 -1.09
C LEU A 34 -13.23 2.58 -0.42
N PHE A 35 -13.72 1.53 0.24
CA PHE A 35 -12.88 0.51 0.84
C PHE A 35 -12.06 -0.26 -0.20
N LEU A 36 -12.69 -0.66 -1.32
CA LEU A 36 -11.99 -1.29 -2.44
C LEU A 36 -10.96 -0.35 -3.07
N LEU A 37 -11.26 0.94 -3.20
CA LEU A 37 -10.30 1.91 -3.71
C LEU A 37 -9.07 2.00 -2.79
N LYS A 38 -9.29 2.14 -1.47
CA LYS A 38 -8.20 2.23 -0.49
C LYS A 38 -7.38 0.95 -0.39
N THR A 39 -8.01 -0.21 -0.42
CA THR A 39 -7.28 -1.49 -0.31
C THR A 39 -6.54 -1.89 -1.58
N ASN A 40 -7.06 -1.54 -2.77
CA ASN A 40 -6.35 -1.76 -4.03
C ASN A 40 -5.31 -0.67 -4.36
N ALA A 41 -5.41 0.51 -3.73
CA ALA A 41 -4.46 1.61 -3.93
C ALA A 41 -3.02 1.24 -3.52
N HIS A 42 -2.84 0.29 -2.60
CA HIS A 42 -1.51 -0.17 -2.17
C HIS A 42 -0.66 -0.72 -3.32
N HIS A 43 -1.27 -1.47 -4.25
CA HIS A 43 -0.57 -1.95 -5.44
C HIS A 43 -0.21 -0.80 -6.40
N LEU A 44 -1.02 0.25 -6.44
CA LEU A 44 -0.80 1.42 -7.28
C LEU A 44 0.47 2.18 -6.88
N ILE A 45 0.73 2.30 -5.57
CA ILE A 45 1.95 2.95 -5.05
C ILE A 45 3.19 2.16 -5.46
N ARG A 46 3.13 0.83 -5.48
CA ARG A 46 4.24 -0.01 -5.94
C ARG A 46 4.55 0.21 -7.42
N TYR A 47 3.53 0.30 -8.27
CA TYR A 47 3.69 0.62 -9.69
C TYR A 47 4.23 2.03 -9.91
N LEU A 48 3.76 3.00 -9.12
CA LEU A 48 4.26 4.37 -9.19
C LEU A 48 5.74 4.42 -8.77
N ALA A 49 6.11 3.71 -7.71
CA ALA A 49 7.48 3.61 -7.22
C ALA A 49 8.41 3.03 -8.28
N THR A 50 8.06 1.88 -8.86
CA THR A 50 8.85 1.28 -9.96
C THR A 50 8.91 2.19 -11.19
N ALA A 51 7.81 2.83 -11.58
CA ALA A 51 7.80 3.74 -12.73
C ALA A 51 8.72 4.96 -12.53
N VAL A 52 8.77 5.53 -11.32
CA VAL A 52 9.65 6.67 -10.99
C VAL A 52 11.12 6.24 -10.91
N VAL A 53 11.40 5.05 -10.36
CA VAL A 53 12.77 4.50 -10.30
C VAL A 53 13.32 4.19 -11.69
N VAL A 54 12.51 3.59 -12.56
CA VAL A 54 12.91 3.27 -13.94
C VAL A 54 13.12 4.54 -14.76
N ASN A 55 12.32 5.58 -14.55
CA ASN A 55 12.39 6.82 -15.33
C ASN A 55 13.36 7.87 -14.73
N LYS A 56 14.63 7.80 -15.13
CA LYS A 56 15.71 8.71 -14.67
C LYS A 56 15.45 10.20 -14.91
N ARG A 57 14.58 10.60 -15.86
CA ARG A 57 14.22 12.02 -16.09
C ARG A 57 13.33 12.61 -14.99
N ARG A 58 12.63 11.78 -14.20
CA ARG A 58 11.66 12.22 -13.19
C ARG A 58 12.17 12.15 -11.74
N ARG A 59 13.49 12.23 -11.53
CA ARG A 59 14.09 12.22 -10.18
C ARG A 59 13.53 13.29 -9.23
N ASN A 60 13.09 14.43 -9.76
CA ASN A 60 12.49 15.49 -8.93
C ASN A 60 11.20 15.02 -8.23
N MET A 61 10.46 14.08 -8.83
CA MET A 61 9.23 13.51 -8.26
C MET A 61 9.52 12.46 -7.19
N LEU A 62 10.75 11.95 -7.13
CA LEU A 62 11.11 10.89 -6.19
C LEU A 62 11.08 11.37 -4.73
N LYS A 63 11.44 12.64 -4.47
CA LYS A 63 11.30 13.23 -3.12
C LYS A 63 9.84 13.27 -2.65
N GLU A 64 8.92 13.62 -3.53
CA GLU A 64 7.48 13.64 -3.20
C GLU A 64 6.94 12.21 -3.03
N LEU A 65 7.39 11.27 -3.87
CA LEU A 65 7.05 9.86 -3.72
C LEU A 65 7.49 9.30 -2.36
N ILE A 66 8.71 9.59 -1.89
CA ILE A 66 9.19 9.14 -0.58
C ILE A 66 8.28 9.65 0.55
N LYS A 67 7.82 10.90 0.49
CA LYS A 67 6.87 11.44 1.47
C LYS A 67 5.54 10.68 1.48
N VAL A 68 5.01 10.36 0.29
CA VAL A 68 3.78 9.57 0.16
C VAL A 68 3.98 8.16 0.73
N ILE A 69 5.12 7.53 0.44
CA ILE A 69 5.47 6.20 0.98
C ILE A 69 5.49 6.24 2.51
N GLN A 70 6.13 7.24 3.12
CA GLN A 70 6.18 7.37 4.59
C GLN A 70 4.80 7.59 5.23
N GLN A 71 3.92 8.34 4.56
CA GLN A 71 2.54 8.54 5.02
C GLN A 71 1.72 7.25 4.97
N GLU A 72 1.90 6.45 3.92
CA GLU A 72 1.15 5.21 3.68
C GLU A 72 1.78 3.98 4.38
N HIS A 73 3.04 4.07 4.83
CA HIS A 73 3.81 2.97 5.45
C HIS A 73 3.12 2.32 6.68
N HIS A 74 2.27 3.07 7.38
CA HIS A 74 1.51 2.55 8.52
C HIS A 74 0.46 1.51 8.14
N SER A 75 -0.01 1.52 6.88
CA SER A 75 -1.09 0.64 6.40
C SER A 75 -0.58 -0.53 5.56
N TYR A 76 0.59 -0.40 4.92
CA TYR A 76 1.11 -1.42 4.02
C TYR A 76 2.64 -1.35 3.91
N LYS A 77 3.27 -2.53 4.00
CA LYS A 77 4.72 -2.69 3.86
C LYS A 77 5.01 -3.63 2.70
N ASP A 78 5.72 -3.12 1.70
CA ASP A 78 6.18 -3.88 0.55
C ASP A 78 7.71 -3.73 0.42
N PRO A 79 8.43 -4.80 0.05
CA PRO A 79 9.89 -4.77 -0.01
C PRO A 79 10.44 -3.71 -0.99
N VAL A 80 9.67 -3.32 -2.02
CA VAL A 80 10.05 -2.22 -2.93
C VAL A 80 9.99 -0.87 -2.22
N THR A 81 8.94 -0.63 -1.43
CA THR A 81 8.81 0.60 -0.65
C THR A 81 9.83 0.66 0.49
N GLU A 82 10.11 -0.48 1.14
CA GLU A 82 11.14 -0.58 2.18
C GLU A 82 12.55 -0.35 1.62
N CYS A 83 12.85 -0.89 0.43
CA CYS A 83 14.11 -0.62 -0.27
C CYS A 83 14.30 0.89 -0.53
N LEU A 84 13.25 1.57 -0.99
CA LEU A 84 13.28 3.03 -1.19
C LEU A 84 13.46 3.80 0.12
N GLU A 85 12.87 3.33 1.21
CA GLU A 85 13.03 3.92 2.54
C GLU A 85 14.47 3.73 3.05
N CYS A 86 15.06 2.54 2.91
CA CYS A 86 16.46 2.27 3.21
C CYS A 86 17.40 3.20 2.41
N LEU A 87 17.14 3.40 1.12
CA LEU A 87 17.99 4.23 0.25
C LEU A 87 17.88 5.73 0.51
N TYR A 88 16.68 6.26 0.75
CA TYR A 88 16.42 7.71 0.78
C TYR A 88 16.14 8.28 2.18
N VAL A 89 15.90 7.43 3.18
CA VAL A 89 15.63 7.85 4.57
C VAL A 89 16.77 7.42 5.47
N ASN A 90 17.08 6.11 5.49
CA ASN A 90 18.06 5.54 6.41
C ASN A 90 19.49 5.53 5.85
N TYR A 91 19.64 5.71 4.54
CA TYR A 91 20.92 5.60 3.81
C TYR A 91 21.66 4.27 4.08
N ASP A 92 20.89 3.20 4.32
CA ASP A 92 21.40 1.86 4.56
C ASP A 92 21.39 1.07 3.25
N PHE A 93 22.57 0.93 2.65
CA PHE A 93 22.74 0.25 1.37
C PHE A 93 22.75 -1.27 1.51
N ASP A 94 23.20 -1.79 2.66
CA ASP A 94 23.24 -3.23 2.92
C ASP A 94 21.81 -3.76 3.12
N GLY A 95 21.02 -3.05 3.93
CA GLY A 95 19.60 -3.32 4.09
C GLY A 95 18.81 -3.19 2.78
N ALA A 96 19.12 -2.17 1.97
CA ALA A 96 18.48 -2.00 0.66
C ALA A 96 18.80 -3.15 -0.31
N GLN A 97 20.04 -3.64 -0.33
CA GLN A 97 20.44 -4.76 -1.18
C GLN A 97 19.71 -6.05 -0.78
N GLN A 98 19.56 -6.31 0.51
CA GLN A 98 18.83 -7.47 0.99
C GLN A 98 17.34 -7.39 0.62
N LYS A 99 16.75 -6.20 0.73
CA LYS A 99 15.35 -5.93 0.32
C LYS A 99 15.13 -6.08 -1.19
N LEU A 100 16.14 -5.80 -2.01
CA LEU A 100 16.07 -6.05 -3.47
C LEU A 100 15.99 -7.54 -3.79
N ILE A 101 16.74 -8.38 -3.08
CA ILE A 101 16.70 -9.84 -3.27
C ILE A 101 15.31 -10.37 -2.87
N GLU A 102 14.75 -9.85 -1.78
CA GLU A 102 13.37 -10.17 -1.37
C GLU A 102 12.30 -9.71 -2.39
N CYS A 103 12.60 -8.71 -3.24
CA CYS A 103 11.68 -8.29 -4.31
C CYS A 103 11.71 -9.22 -5.54
N GLU A 104 12.79 -9.97 -5.74
CA GLU A 104 12.98 -10.87 -6.88
C GLU A 104 12.37 -12.28 -6.63
N GLN A 105 12.17 -12.63 -5.35
CA GLN A 105 11.55 -13.88 -4.89
C GLN A 105 10.01 -13.82 -4.91
#